data_AF-A0A392Q4C7-F1
#
_entry.id   AF-A0A392Q4C7-F1
#
_cell.length_a   1.000
_cell.length_b   1.000
_cell.length_c   1.000
_cell.angle_alpha   90.00
_cell.angle_beta   90.00
_cell.angle_gamma   90.00
#
_symmetry.space_group_name_H-M   'P 1'
#
loop_
_entity.id
_entity.type
_entity.pdbx_description
1 polymer ?
#
loop_
_entity_poly.entity_id
_entity_poly.type
_entity_poly.pdbx_seq_one_letter_code
_entity_poly.pdbx_strand_id
1 'polypeptide(L)'
;MNELASLWEKKIARKIPRVIVSEDDLLAISAENCIPESIVASITHDIFINGCQVNFKIDGIHDVEISTLYPGESLRSLEDCYEKFVVMAADKIHKGETGVTATAGGAKALVEPVPITASC
;
A
#
# COMPACT_ATOMS: atom_id res chain seq x y z
N MET A 1 1.06 7.79 6.46
CA MET A 1 -0.19 7.00 6.34
C MET A 1 -1.47 7.79 6.68
N ASN A 2 -1.54 8.54 7.79
CA ASN A 2 -2.76 9.27 8.16
C ASN A 2 -3.26 10.27 7.12
N GLU A 3 -2.36 11.03 6.50
CA GLU A 3 -2.69 11.98 5.43
C GLU A 3 -3.25 11.27 4.19
N LEU A 4 -2.67 10.12 3.84
CA LEU A 4 -3.12 9.28 2.73
C LEU A 4 -4.55 8.78 2.94
N ALA A 5 -4.86 8.30 4.15
CA ALA A 5 -6.22 7.90 4.51
C ALA A 5 -7.20 9.09 4.47
N SER A 6 -6.80 10.25 4.99
CA SER A 6 -7.63 11.46 4.96
C SER A 6 -7.90 11.97 3.53
N LEU A 7 -6.91 11.87 2.64
CA LEU A 7 -7.06 12.17 1.22
C LEU A 7 -8.11 11.26 0.57
N TRP A 8 -8.01 9.96 0.83
CA TRP A 8 -8.96 8.98 0.32
C TRP A 8 -10.38 9.19 0.87
N GLU A 9 -10.53 9.42 2.18
CA GLU A 9 -11.82 9.74 2.80
C GLU A 9 -12.49 10.97 2.17
N LYS A 10 -11.69 12.00 1.86
CA LYS A 10 -12.15 13.20 1.16
C LYS A 10 -12.63 12.85 -0.26
N LYS A 11 -11.85 12.06 -1.01
CA LYS A 11 -12.20 11.62 -2.37
C LYS A 11 -13.50 10.83 -2.43
N ILE A 12 -13.75 9.95 -1.47
CA ILE A 12 -14.99 9.13 -1.41
C ILE A 12 -16.12 9.78 -0.61
N ALA A 13 -15.92 11.01 -0.10
CA ALA A 13 -16.86 11.74 0.76
C ALA A 13 -17.39 10.91 1.95
N ARG A 14 -16.56 10.05 2.55
CA ARG A 14 -16.95 9.13 3.62
C ARG A 14 -15.80 8.87 4.58
N LYS A 15 -16.12 8.74 5.88
CA LYS A 15 -15.18 8.30 6.90
C LYS A 15 -15.00 6.79 6.92
N ILE A 16 -13.77 6.35 7.12
CA ILE A 16 -13.42 4.92 7.20
C ILE A 16 -12.97 4.64 8.65
N PRO A 17 -13.50 3.59 9.31
CA PRO A 17 -12.99 3.17 10.60
C PRO A 17 -11.48 2.92 10.53
N ARG A 18 -10.72 3.51 11.46
CA ARG A 18 -9.27 3.36 11.55
C ARG A 18 -8.94 2.34 12.62
N VAL A 19 -8.09 1.39 12.27
CA VAL A 19 -7.47 0.44 13.21
C VAL A 19 -5.97 0.70 13.23
N ILE A 20 -5.36 0.49 14.38
CA ILE A 20 -3.92 0.57 14.54
C ILE A 20 -3.38 -0.85 14.38
N VAL A 21 -2.45 -1.02 13.46
CA VAL A 21 -1.59 -2.20 13.38
C VAL A 21 -0.28 -1.80 14.05
N SER A 22 0.11 -2.54 15.08
CA SER A 22 1.33 -2.25 15.82
C SER A 22 2.57 -2.75 15.07
N GLU A 23 3.74 -2.29 15.51
CA GLU A 23 5.02 -2.82 15.04
C GLU A 23 5.14 -4.33 15.32
N ASP A 24 4.79 -4.76 16.54
CA ASP A 24 4.85 -6.15 16.96
C ASP A 24 3.94 -7.05 16.11
N ASP A 25 2.77 -6.56 15.69
CA ASP A 25 1.87 -7.32 14.80
C ASP A 25 2.54 -7.61 13.45
N LEU A 26 3.19 -6.61 12.85
CA LEU A 26 3.89 -6.78 11.57
C LEU A 26 5.12 -7.68 11.70
N LEU A 27 5.86 -7.56 12.81
CA LEU A 27 7.01 -8.43 13.09
C LEU A 27 6.57 -9.88 13.29
N ALA A 28 5.45 -10.12 13.98
CA ALA A 28 4.90 -11.46 14.16
C ALA A 28 4.53 -12.10 12.82
N ILE A 29 3.78 -11.39 11.96
CA ILE A 29 3.39 -11.88 10.63
C ILE A 29 4.62 -12.11 9.73
N SER A 30 5.60 -11.21 9.81
CA SER A 30 6.88 -11.36 9.09
C SER A 30 7.64 -12.63 9.52
N ALA A 31 7.63 -12.95 10.82
CA ALA A 31 8.34 -14.12 11.35
C ALA A 31 7.69 -15.46 10.96
N GLU A 32 6.46 -15.47 10.43
CA GLU A 32 5.77 -16.70 10.00
C GLU A 32 6.42 -17.36 8.77
N ASN A 33 7.27 -16.64 8.02
CA ASN A 33 7.92 -17.12 6.79
C ASN A 33 6.95 -17.69 5.74
N CYS A 34 5.72 -17.16 5.70
CA CYS A 34 4.74 -17.47 4.66
C CYS A 34 5.02 -16.61 3.43
N ILE A 35 5.14 -17.21 2.25
CA ILE A 35 5.50 -16.50 1.02
C ILE A 35 4.28 -16.40 0.11
N PRO A 36 3.91 -15.18 -0.35
CA PRO A 36 4.64 -13.91 -0.24
C PRO A 36 4.32 -13.03 0.99
N GLU A 37 3.39 -13.44 1.85
CA GLU A 37 2.76 -12.60 2.88
C GLU A 37 3.75 -12.01 3.90
N SER A 38 4.66 -12.83 4.43
CA SER A 38 5.69 -12.39 5.38
C SER A 38 6.68 -11.41 4.74
N ILE A 39 6.94 -11.52 3.43
CA ILE A 39 7.75 -10.53 2.70
C ILE A 39 7.00 -9.20 2.64
N VAL A 40 5.69 -9.22 2.34
CA VAL A 40 4.90 -7.99 2.34
C VAL A 40 4.85 -7.36 3.72
N ALA A 41 4.70 -8.15 4.79
CA ALA A 41 4.71 -7.65 6.16
C ALA A 41 6.04 -6.99 6.55
N SER A 42 7.18 -7.62 6.24
CA SER A 42 8.51 -7.05 6.49
C SER A 42 8.75 -5.73 5.74
N ILE A 43 8.37 -5.66 4.46
CA ILE A 43 8.48 -4.41 3.67
C ILE A 43 7.54 -3.33 4.24
N THR A 44 6.33 -3.71 4.66
CA THR A 44 5.36 -2.78 5.26
C THR A 44 5.89 -2.20 6.57
N HIS A 45 6.51 -3.03 7.42
CA HIS A 45 7.20 -2.58 8.63
C HIS A 45 8.29 -1.57 8.31
N ASP A 46 9.18 -1.91 7.36
CA ASP A 46 10.32 -1.05 7.07
C ASP A 46 9.91 0.32 6.48
N ILE A 47 8.87 0.35 5.64
CA ILE A 47 8.35 1.59 5.06
C ILE A 47 7.59 2.44 6.09
N PHE A 48 6.64 1.85 6.83
CA PHE A 48 5.68 2.63 7.62
C PHE A 48 6.03 2.76 9.10
N ILE A 49 6.92 1.92 9.63
CA ILE A 49 7.41 1.99 11.02
C ILE A 49 8.82 2.59 11.04
N ASN A 50 9.78 2.01 10.30
CA ASN A 50 11.16 2.51 10.28
C ASN A 50 11.36 3.74 9.38
N GLY A 51 10.43 3.98 8.43
CA GLY A 51 10.51 5.12 7.52
C GLY A 51 11.63 5.01 6.50
N CYS A 52 11.97 3.80 6.02
CA CYS A 52 13.15 3.55 5.20
C CYS A 52 13.24 4.36 3.90
N GLN A 53 12.14 4.94 3.42
CA GLN A 53 12.10 5.78 2.23
C GLN A 53 12.51 7.25 2.48
N VAL A 54 12.52 7.70 3.74
CA VAL A 54 12.67 9.12 4.10
C VAL A 54 13.61 9.36 5.29
N ASN A 55 14.08 8.30 5.96
CA ASN A 55 14.92 8.40 7.16
C ASN A 55 16.41 8.68 6.88
N PHE A 56 16.76 9.06 5.66
CA PHE A 56 18.11 9.40 5.23
C PHE A 56 18.12 10.72 4.45
N LYS A 57 19.30 11.34 4.34
CA LYS A 57 19.51 12.56 3.54
C LYS A 57 20.00 12.20 2.14
N ILE A 58 19.62 13.03 1.17
CA ILE A 58 20.06 12.95 -0.23
C ILE A 58 21.03 14.12 -0.45
N ASP A 59 22.25 13.99 0.07
CA ASP A 59 23.29 15.03 0.02
C ASP A 59 24.68 14.50 -0.40
N GLY A 60 24.79 13.20 -0.68
CA GLY A 60 25.99 12.59 -1.23
C GLY A 60 26.25 13.00 -2.67
N ILE A 61 27.53 12.96 -3.07
CA ILE A 61 27.97 13.26 -4.45
C ILE A 61 27.38 12.31 -5.51
N HIS A 62 26.88 11.15 -5.08
CA HIS A 62 26.25 10.14 -5.92
C HIS A 62 24.72 10.10 -5.74
N ASP A 63 24.19 10.92 -4.84
CA ASP A 63 22.76 10.96 -4.55
C ASP A 63 22.10 11.96 -5.49
N VAL A 64 21.01 11.55 -6.12
CA VAL A 64 20.30 12.37 -7.10
C VAL A 64 18.80 12.25 -6.86
N GLU A 65 18.11 13.39 -6.85
CA GLU A 65 16.66 13.46 -6.71
C GLU A 65 16.03 13.77 -8.09
N ILE A 66 15.02 13.00 -8.47
CA ILE A 66 14.46 13.00 -9.84
C ILE A 66 13.84 14.37 -10.19
N SER A 67 13.13 15.02 -9.27
CA SER A 67 12.51 16.32 -9.52
C SER A 67 13.54 17.44 -9.75
N THR A 68 14.74 17.32 -9.17
CA THR A 68 15.86 18.25 -9.46
C THR A 68 16.45 18.06 -10.86
N LEU A 69 16.41 16.83 -11.40
CA LEU A 69 16.90 16.53 -12.74
C LEU A 69 15.95 17.05 -13.84
N TYR A 70 14.65 17.01 -13.59
CA TYR A 70 13.62 17.38 -14.56
C TYR A 70 12.65 18.42 -13.98
N PRO A 71 13.10 19.67 -13.70
CA PRO A 71 12.29 20.66 -13.00
C PRO A 71 11.07 21.15 -13.79
N GLY A 72 11.02 20.90 -15.10
CA GLY A 72 9.87 21.19 -15.96
C GLY A 72 8.82 20.07 -15.99
N GLU A 73 9.13 18.89 -15.45
CA GLU A 73 8.27 17.71 -15.49
C GLU A 73 7.64 17.48 -14.10
N SER A 74 6.31 17.48 -14.03
CA SER A 74 5.59 17.20 -12.79
C SER A 74 5.25 15.72 -12.68
N LEU A 75 5.59 15.08 -11.56
CA LEU A 75 5.03 13.77 -11.24
C LEU A 75 3.52 13.87 -11.01
N ARG A 76 2.79 12.83 -11.41
CA ARG A 76 1.35 12.76 -11.14
C ARG A 76 1.12 12.77 -9.63
N SER A 77 0.23 13.65 -9.17
CA SER A 77 -0.10 13.74 -7.75
C SER A 77 -0.90 12.51 -7.28
N LEU A 78 -0.86 12.26 -5.98
CA LEU A 78 -1.65 11.20 -5.37
C LEU A 78 -3.17 11.44 -5.51
N GLU A 79 -3.59 12.70 -5.44
CA GLU A 79 -4.97 13.14 -5.63
C GLU A 79 -5.48 12.75 -7.03
N ASP A 80 -4.65 12.95 -8.06
CA ASP A 80 -4.99 12.58 -9.45
C ASP A 80 -5.01 11.06 -9.64
N CYS A 81 -4.10 10.34 -8.98
CA CYS A 81 -4.08 8.88 -9.01
C CYS A 81 -5.38 8.29 -8.48
N TYR A 82 -5.95 8.86 -7.41
CA TYR A 82 -7.17 8.39 -6.77
C TYR A 82 -8.44 8.56 -7.60
N GLU A 83 -8.47 9.50 -8.53
CA GLU A 83 -9.66 9.76 -9.36
C GLU A 83 -10.15 8.50 -10.09
N LYS A 84 -9.23 7.68 -10.59
CA LYS A 84 -9.56 6.42 -11.28
C LYS A 84 -10.17 5.35 -10.36
N PHE A 85 -9.84 5.39 -9.08
CA PHE A 85 -10.29 4.38 -8.10
C PHE A 85 -11.65 4.75 -7.48
N VAL A 86 -11.99 6.03 -7.40
CA VAL A 86 -13.29 6.48 -6.86
C VAL A 86 -14.45 5.89 -7.68
N VAL A 87 -14.33 5.87 -9.01
CA VAL A 87 -15.35 5.29 -9.91
C VAL A 87 -15.58 3.80 -9.60
N MET A 88 -14.49 3.03 -9.42
CA MET A 88 -14.58 1.60 -9.09
C MET A 88 -15.17 1.35 -7.69
N ALA A 89 -14.86 2.22 -6.73
CA ALA A 89 -15.41 2.13 -5.38
C ALA A 89 -16.94 2.36 -5.39
N ALA A 90 -17.43 3.31 -6.20
CA ALA A 90 -18.86 3.54 -6.37
C ALA A 90 -19.58 2.32 -6.98
N ASP A 91 -18.97 1.65 -7.96
CA ASP A 91 -19.55 0.46 -8.59
C ASP A 91 -19.66 -0.73 -7.62
N LYS A 92 -18.65 -0.93 -6.78
CA LYS A 92 -18.65 -2.00 -5.76
C LYS A 92 -19.64 -1.72 -4.61
N ILE A 93 -19.84 -0.45 -4.26
CA ILE A 93 -20.86 -0.05 -3.27
C ILE A 93 -22.27 -0.34 -3.79
N HIS A 94 -22.56 -0.04 -5.06
CA HIS A 94 -23.87 -0.35 -5.66
C HIS A 94 -24.14 -1.85 -5.77
N LYS A 95 -23.10 -2.68 -5.85
CA LYS A 95 -23.21 -4.15 -5.93
C LYS A 95 -23.28 -4.85 -4.56
N GLY A 96 -23.18 -4.13 -3.45
CA GLY A 96 -23.34 -4.71 -2.10
C GLY A 96 -22.22 -5.68 -1.69
N GLU A 97 -21.05 -5.63 -2.34
CA GLU A 97 -19.93 -6.51 -2.01
C GLU A 97 -19.14 -5.96 -0.80
N THR A 98 -19.67 -6.13 0.40
CA THR A 98 -18.93 -5.89 1.65
C THR A 98 -18.20 -7.17 2.08
N GLY A 99 -17.13 -7.53 1.38
CA GLY A 99 -16.24 -8.63 1.77
C GLY A 99 -15.07 -8.13 2.62
N VAL A 100 -15.28 -7.90 3.92
CA VAL A 100 -14.17 -7.96 4.89
C VAL A 100 -14.12 -9.39 5.40
N THR A 101 -13.38 -10.26 4.72
CA THR A 101 -12.98 -11.54 5.30
C THR A 101 -11.84 -11.28 6.26
N ALA A 102 -12.17 -11.15 7.55
CA ALA A 102 -11.24 -11.48 8.60
C ALA A 102 -10.96 -12.99 8.50
N THR A 103 -9.81 -13.37 7.92
CA THR A 103 -9.39 -14.77 7.91
C THR A 103 -8.69 -15.08 9.24
N ALA A 104 -9.49 -15.40 10.26
CA ALA A 104 -9.06 -16.34 11.28
C ALA A 104 -9.07 -17.75 10.65
N GLY A 105 -8.03 -18.54 10.93
CA GLY A 105 -7.65 -19.74 10.19
C GLY A 105 -8.74 -20.76 9.86
N GLY A 106 -8.55 -21.42 8.72
CA GLY A 106 -9.35 -22.56 8.27
C GLY A 106 -9.28 -22.72 6.75
N ALA A 107 -8.89 -23.91 6.30
CA ALA A 107 -8.38 -24.19 4.96
C ALA A 107 -9.36 -24.00 3.77
N LYS A 108 -8.71 -23.83 2.60
CA LYS A 108 -9.15 -24.00 1.19
C LYS A 108 -9.98 -22.90 0.52
N ALA A 109 -9.32 -22.20 -0.41
CA ALA A 109 -9.69 -22.22 -1.83
C ALA A 109 -8.41 -21.98 -2.68
N LEU A 110 -8.04 -22.97 -3.49
CA LEU A 110 -6.90 -22.91 -4.40
C LEU A 110 -7.32 -22.06 -5.62
N VAL A 111 -6.91 -20.79 -5.65
CA VAL A 111 -6.84 -20.04 -6.91
C VAL A 111 -5.42 -20.21 -7.42
N GLU A 112 -5.27 -20.92 -8.54
CA GLU A 112 -3.95 -21.12 -9.12
C GLU A 112 -3.31 -19.78 -9.50
N PRO A 113 -2.04 -19.53 -9.12
CA PRO A 113 -1.37 -18.29 -9.48
C PRO A 113 -1.07 -18.28 -10.97
N VAL A 114 -1.61 -17.28 -11.67
CA VAL A 114 -1.21 -16.98 -13.06
C VAL A 114 0.25 -16.51 -13.03
N PRO A 115 1.18 -17.18 -13.73
CA PRO A 115 2.58 -16.79 -13.70
C PRO A 115 2.79 -15.48 -14.47
N ILE A 116 3.30 -14.46 -13.79
CA ILE A 116 3.83 -13.26 -14.43
C ILE A 116 5.29 -13.57 -14.78
N THR A 117 5.55 -13.95 -16.03
CA THR A 117 6.91 -14.06 -16.54
C THR A 117 7.38 -12.71 -17.03
N ALA A 118 8.46 -12.17 -16.45
CA ALA A 118 9.25 -11.13 -17.07
C ALA A 118 10.36 -11.81 -17.88
N SER A 119 10.35 -11.64 -19.20
CA SER A 119 11.49 -11.99 -20.05
C SER A 119 12.53 -10.88 -19.93
N CYS A 120 13.77 -11.27 -19.64
CA CYS A 120 14.94 -10.39 -19.72
C CYS A 120 15.21 -9.96 -21.16
#